data_AF-A0A2S2QLS7-F1
#
_entry.id   AF-A0A2S2QLS7-F1
#
_cell.length_a   1.000
_cell.length_b   1.000
_cell.length_c   1.000
_cell.angle_alpha   90.00
_cell.angle_beta   90.00
_cell.angle_gamma   90.00
#
_symmetry.space_group_name_H-M   'P 1'
#
loop_
_entity.id
_entity.type
_entity.pdbx_description
1 polymer ?
#
loop_
_entity_poly.entity_id
_entity_poly.type
_entity_poly.pdbx_seq_one_letter_code
_entity_poly.pdbx_strand_id
1 'polypeptide(L)'
;IGGDFNAKHNAWGCRSNNPRGIVLYNFVNANNFNVLAPPNPTYWPSSPAKNPNILDIFLTKIPSNLHCLINNILDLNSDHSSAILHVSATTLARTELPKLFPPQLTALNFKISFTNESI
;
A
#
# COMPACT_ATOMS: atom_id res chain seq x y z
N ILE A 1 3.92 -10.91 2.18
CA ILE A 1 4.33 -12.14 1.47
C ILE A 1 4.23 -11.84 -0.01
N GLY A 2 5.22 -12.23 -0.82
CA GLY A 2 5.17 -12.09 -2.28
C GLY A 2 5.50 -13.43 -2.94
N GLY A 3 4.93 -13.66 -4.12
CA GLY A 3 5.22 -14.86 -4.92
C GLY A 3 4.23 -15.07 -6.06
N ASP A 4 4.43 -16.15 -6.82
CA ASP A 4 3.53 -16.60 -7.87
C ASP A 4 2.33 -17.36 -7.28
N PHE A 5 1.16 -16.73 -7.31
CA PHE A 5 -0.07 -17.36 -6.82
C PHE A 5 -0.82 -18.13 -7.90
N ASN A 6 -0.44 -18.00 -9.18
CA ASN A 6 -1.19 -18.53 -10.33
C ASN A 6 -2.70 -18.19 -10.27
N ALA A 7 -3.00 -17.03 -9.68
CA ALA A 7 -4.34 -16.56 -9.37
C ALA A 7 -4.64 -15.33 -10.22
N LYS A 8 -5.70 -15.39 -11.04
CA LYS A 8 -6.08 -14.31 -11.94
C LYS A 8 -7.29 -13.59 -11.36
N HIS A 9 -7.16 -12.28 -11.15
CA HIS A 9 -8.28 -11.46 -10.74
C HIS A 9 -8.15 -10.03 -11.26
N ASN A 10 -9.27 -9.44 -11.67
CA ASN A 10 -9.30 -8.07 -12.17
C ASN A 10 -8.77 -7.05 -11.15
N ALA A 11 -8.89 -7.34 -9.84
CA ALA A 11 -8.41 -6.47 -8.76
C ALA A 11 -6.88 -6.25 -8.77
N TRP A 12 -6.10 -7.12 -9.41
CA TRP A 12 -4.65 -6.93 -9.60
C TRP A 12 -4.27 -6.88 -11.08
N GLY A 13 -5.19 -6.45 -11.94
CA GLY A 13 -4.90 -6.14 -13.34
C GLY A 13 -4.92 -7.32 -14.31
N CYS A 14 -5.41 -8.51 -13.90
CA CYS A 14 -5.70 -9.56 -14.88
C CYS A 14 -6.92 -9.18 -15.75
N ARG A 15 -6.97 -9.73 -16.97
CA ARG A 15 -8.10 -9.51 -17.92
C ARG A 15 -9.34 -10.34 -17.59
N SER A 16 -9.18 -11.38 -16.77
CA SER A 16 -10.22 -12.32 -16.41
C SER A 16 -9.94 -12.89 -15.04
N ASN A 17 -11.00 -13.40 -14.40
CA ASN A 17 -10.88 -14.09 -13.13
C ASN A 17 -10.74 -15.60 -13.35
N ASN A 18 -9.96 -16.28 -12.50
CA ASN A 18 -9.99 -17.73 -12.40
C ASN A 18 -10.42 -18.16 -10.97
N PRO A 19 -10.79 -19.44 -10.73
CA PRO A 19 -11.25 -19.88 -9.42
C PRO A 19 -10.25 -19.59 -8.28
N ARG A 20 -8.94 -19.75 -8.54
CA ARG A 20 -7.89 -19.42 -7.58
C ARG A 20 -7.87 -17.93 -7.23
N GLY A 21 -8.08 -17.05 -8.20
CA GLY A 21 -8.18 -15.60 -8.02
C GLY A 21 -9.39 -15.19 -7.21
N ILE A 22 -10.54 -15.82 -7.42
CA ILE A 22 -11.75 -15.58 -6.59
C ILE A 22 -11.49 -15.98 -5.14
N VAL A 23 -10.92 -17.18 -4.91
CA VAL A 23 -10.60 -17.65 -3.55
C VAL A 23 -9.59 -16.71 -2.88
N LEU A 24 -8.52 -16.33 -3.58
CA LEU A 24 -7.51 -15.43 -3.05
C LEU A 24 -8.10 -14.03 -2.75
N TYR A 25 -8.92 -13.49 -3.65
CA TYR A 25 -9.58 -12.20 -3.45
C TYR A 25 -10.47 -12.22 -2.19
N ASN A 26 -11.28 -13.27 -2.03
CA ASN A 26 -12.13 -13.43 -0.85
C ASN A 26 -11.30 -13.53 0.43
N PHE A 27 -10.22 -14.31 0.41
CA PHE A 27 -9.29 -14.43 1.54
C PHE A 27 -8.66 -13.08 1.92
N VAL A 28 -8.16 -12.35 0.92
CA VAL A 28 -7.55 -11.02 1.11
C VAL A 28 -8.52 -10.06 1.77
N ASN A 29 -9.75 -9.98 1.28
CA ASN A 29 -10.77 -9.09 1.82
C ASN A 29 -11.19 -9.49 3.25
N ALA A 30 -11.43 -10.78 3.48
CA ALA A 30 -11.85 -11.29 4.78
C ALA A 30 -10.79 -11.09 5.87
N ASN A 31 -9.51 -11.02 5.49
CA ASN A 31 -8.38 -10.89 6.42
C ASN A 31 -7.72 -9.50 6.40
N ASN A 32 -8.31 -8.53 5.69
CA ASN A 32 -7.83 -7.16 5.55
C ASN A 32 -6.37 -7.08 5.05
N PHE A 33 -6.03 -7.84 4.01
CA PHE A 33 -4.77 -7.66 3.28
C PHE A 33 -4.96 -6.68 2.12
N ASN A 34 -3.87 -6.02 1.75
CA ASN A 34 -3.73 -5.28 0.50
C ASN A 34 -3.00 -6.15 -0.52
N VAL A 35 -3.46 -6.12 -1.76
CA VAL A 35 -2.73 -6.70 -2.90
C VAL A 35 -1.95 -5.59 -3.58
N LEU A 36 -0.63 -5.73 -3.62
CA LEU A 36 0.24 -4.88 -4.42
C LEU A 36 0.67 -5.67 -5.66
N ALA A 37 0.27 -5.16 -6.81
CA ALA A 37 0.57 -5.74 -8.11
C ALA A 37 1.52 -4.80 -8.87
N PRO A 38 2.51 -5.33 -9.59
CA PRO A 38 3.35 -4.51 -10.44
C PRO A 38 2.53 -3.95 -11.63
N PRO A 39 2.98 -2.86 -12.26
CA PRO A 39 2.21 -2.17 -13.29
C PRO A 39 2.05 -2.98 -14.60
N ASN A 40 2.93 -3.94 -14.87
CA ASN A 40 2.92 -4.76 -16.08
C ASN A 40 2.80 -6.26 -15.76
N PRO A 41 2.44 -7.11 -16.75
CA PRO A 41 2.41 -8.55 -16.59
C PRO A 41 3.72 -9.13 -16.04
N THR A 42 3.59 -10.16 -15.21
CA THR A 42 4.73 -10.90 -14.66
C THR A 42 4.90 -12.26 -15.33
N TYR A 43 3.90 -12.73 -16.06
CA TYR A 43 3.95 -13.93 -16.89
C TYR A 43 3.76 -13.58 -18.38
N TRP A 44 4.68 -14.06 -19.21
CA TRP A 44 4.80 -13.81 -20.64
C TRP A 44 4.81 -15.12 -21.42
N PRO A 45 3.63 -15.63 -21.82
CA PRO A 45 3.55 -16.91 -22.50
C PRO A 45 4.18 -16.86 -23.90
N SER A 46 4.91 -17.90 -24.29
CA SER A 46 5.47 -18.02 -25.65
C SER A 46 4.40 -18.29 -26.72
N SER A 47 3.23 -18.81 -26.32
CA SER A 47 2.13 -19.10 -27.24
C SER A 47 1.32 -17.84 -27.52
N PRO A 48 1.12 -17.44 -28.79
CA PRO A 48 0.31 -16.26 -29.15
C PRO A 48 -1.16 -16.36 -28.74
N ALA A 49 -1.67 -17.58 -28.51
CA ALA A 49 -3.04 -17.80 -28.05
C ALA A 49 -3.24 -17.46 -26.56
N LYS A 50 -2.16 -17.29 -25.81
CA LYS A 50 -2.20 -16.97 -24.38
C LYS A 50 -1.86 -15.50 -24.18
N ASN A 51 -2.64 -14.83 -23.32
CA ASN A 51 -2.37 -13.45 -22.94
C ASN A 51 -1.40 -13.38 -21.75
N PRO A 52 -0.52 -12.37 -21.69
CA PRO A 52 0.25 -12.06 -20.49
C PRO A 52 -0.66 -11.80 -19.28
N ASN A 53 -0.20 -12.17 -18.07
CA ASN A 53 -0.95 -11.96 -16.83
C ASN A 53 -0.03 -11.50 -15.69
N ILE A 54 -0.63 -10.86 -14.68
CA ILE A 54 0.01 -10.54 -13.41
C ILE A 54 -0.31 -11.69 -12.44
N LEU A 55 0.67 -12.57 -12.22
CA LEU A 55 0.54 -13.75 -11.34
C LEU A 55 1.42 -13.65 -10.09
N ASP A 56 2.49 -12.86 -10.18
CA ASP A 56 3.40 -12.54 -9.10
C ASP A 56 2.94 -11.25 -8.42
N ILE A 57 2.40 -11.39 -7.21
CA ILE A 57 1.81 -10.28 -6.44
C ILE A 57 2.27 -10.32 -5.00
N PHE A 58 2.12 -9.21 -4.29
CA PHE A 58 2.42 -9.10 -2.86
C PHE A 58 1.14 -8.93 -2.05
N LEU A 59 0.94 -9.79 -1.05
CA LEU A 59 -0.09 -9.64 -0.02
C LEU A 59 0.54 -8.98 1.20
N THR A 60 0.00 -7.85 1.62
CA THR A 60 0.60 -7.00 2.65
C THR A 60 -0.43 -6.50 3.65
N LYS A 61 0.02 -6.20 4.87
CA LYS A 61 -0.72 -5.39 5.87
C LYS A 61 0.05 -4.11 6.16
N ILE A 62 0.64 -3.53 5.11
CA ILE A 62 1.45 -2.32 5.27
C ILE A 62 0.52 -1.15 5.62
N PRO A 63 0.76 -0.46 6.75
CA PRO A 63 0.03 0.74 7.12
C PRO A 63 0.09 1.81 6.03
N SER A 64 -0.98 2.60 5.88
CA SER A 64 -1.08 3.64 4.86
C SER A 64 -0.08 4.79 5.01
N ASN A 65 0.54 4.94 6.19
CA ASN A 65 1.58 5.94 6.43
C ASN A 65 2.97 5.50 5.93
N LEU A 66 3.13 4.27 5.43
CA LEU A 66 4.36 3.79 4.82
C LEU A 66 4.30 3.94 3.30
N HIS A 67 5.33 4.56 2.73
CA HIS A 67 5.43 4.70 1.28
C HIS A 67 5.89 3.37 0.66
N CYS A 68 5.10 2.84 -0.27
CA CYS A 68 5.39 1.60 -0.98
C CYS A 68 5.43 1.85 -2.49
N LEU A 69 6.44 1.28 -3.16
CA LEU A 69 6.56 1.30 -4.62
C LEU A 69 6.77 -0.12 -5.12
N ILE A 70 6.01 -0.53 -6.13
CA ILE A 70 6.13 -1.84 -6.76
C ILE A 70 6.40 -1.69 -8.25
N ASN A 71 7.41 -2.39 -8.76
CA ASN A 71 7.83 -2.34 -10.16
C ASN A 71 8.13 -3.74 -10.70
N ASN A 72 8.00 -3.91 -12.02
CA ASN A 72 8.54 -5.07 -12.72
C ASN A 72 10.04 -4.91 -12.94
N ILE A 73 10.78 -6.03 -12.91
CA ILE A 73 12.15 -6.14 -13.38
C ILE A 73 12.13 -7.16 -14.52
N LEU A 74 12.62 -6.75 -15.68
CA LEU A 74 12.76 -7.64 -16.84
C LEU A 74 13.83 -8.69 -16.55
N ASP A 75 13.45 -9.96 -16.71
CA ASP A 75 14.37 -11.08 -16.79
C ASP A 75 14.32 -11.62 -18.22
N LEU A 76 15.40 -11.45 -18.98
CA LEU A 76 15.42 -11.78 -20.41
C LEU A 76 15.44 -13.28 -20.69
N ASN A 77 15.72 -14.11 -19.68
CA ASN A 77 15.89 -15.56 -19.84
C ASN A 77 14.72 -16.38 -19.27
N SER A 78 13.66 -15.72 -18.81
CA SER A 78 12.49 -16.36 -18.23
C SER A 78 11.20 -15.91 -18.92
N ASP A 79 10.20 -16.79 -18.94
CA ASP A 79 8.82 -16.41 -19.26
C ASP A 79 8.14 -15.66 -18.11
N HIS A 80 8.83 -15.49 -16.97
CA HIS A 80 8.43 -14.61 -15.89
C HIS A 80 9.31 -13.36 -15.80
N SER A 81 8.68 -12.22 -15.52
CA SER A 81 9.37 -11.00 -15.05
C SER A 81 9.27 -10.93 -13.54
N SER A 82 10.39 -10.59 -12.88
CA SER A 82 10.41 -10.41 -11.44
C SER A 82 9.60 -9.18 -11.01
N ALA A 83 9.08 -9.19 -9.78
CA ALA A 83 8.43 -8.03 -9.16
C ALA A 83 9.20 -7.62 -7.90
N ILE A 84 9.52 -6.34 -7.78
CA ILE A 84 10.22 -5.78 -6.63
C ILE A 84 9.31 -4.81 -5.87
N LEU A 85 9.26 -4.97 -4.54
CA LEU A 85 8.54 -4.10 -3.63
C LEU A 85 9.55 -3.31 -2.78
N HIS A 86 9.55 -1.99 -2.94
CA HIS A 86 10.28 -1.07 -2.07
C HIS A 86 9.34 -0.53 -0.99
N VAL A 87 9.71 -0.70 0.27
CA VAL A 87 8.97 -0.17 1.42
C VAL A 87 9.87 0.84 2.13
N SER A 88 9.39 2.08 2.26
CA SER A 88 10.09 3.13 2.99
C SER A 88 9.38 3.43 4.29
N ALA A 89 10.12 3.29 5.39
CA ALA A 89 9.69 3.64 6.74
C ALA A 89 9.91 5.12 7.09
N THR A 90 10.21 5.95 6.10
CA THR A 90 10.38 7.38 6.33
C THR A 90 9.03 7.92 6.79
N THR A 91 8.90 8.18 8.09
CA THR A 91 7.81 8.98 8.62
C THR A 91 7.81 10.25 7.78
N LEU A 92 6.75 10.51 7.02
CA LEU A 92 6.51 11.85 6.53
C LEU A 92 6.58 12.71 7.79
N ALA A 93 7.68 13.45 7.95
CA ALA A 93 7.77 14.45 9.00
C ALA A 93 6.56 15.32 8.73
N ARG A 94 5.51 15.14 9.54
CA ARG A 94 4.28 15.89 9.41
C ARG A 94 4.77 17.32 9.38
N THR A 95 4.65 17.97 8.23
CA THR A 95 4.84 19.42 8.14
C THR A 95 3.95 19.94 9.25
N GLU A 96 4.57 20.47 10.30
CA GLU A 96 3.89 20.89 11.51
C GLU A 96 2.60 21.57 11.08
N LEU A 97 1.44 21.07 11.54
CA LEU A 97 0.15 21.73 11.31
C LEU A 97 0.37 23.24 11.48
N PRO A 98 -0.12 24.11 10.57
CA PRO A 98 0.04 25.54 10.76
C PRO A 98 -0.47 25.84 12.15
N LYS A 99 0.44 26.27 13.03
CA LYS A 99 0.14 26.47 14.45
C LYS A 99 -1.02 27.45 14.48
N LEU A 100 -2.20 26.99 14.91
CA LEU A 100 -3.42 27.80 14.94
C LEU A 100 -3.31 28.95 15.95
N PHE A 101 -2.19 29.06 16.67
CA PHE A 101 -1.91 30.15 17.59
C PHE A 101 -0.49 30.69 17.39
N PRO A 102 -0.31 32.02 17.32
CA PRO A 102 1.02 32.64 17.37
C PRO A 102 1.69 32.34 18.72
N PRO A 103 3.04 32.42 18.78
CA PRO A 103 3.82 32.04 19.95
C PRO A 103 3.76 33.12 21.04
N GLN A 104 2.58 33.35 21.62
CA GLN A 104 2.39 34.13 22.83
C GLN A 104 1.26 33.54 23.68
N LEU A 105 1.41 32.29 24.07
CA LEU A 105 0.79 31.78 25.30
C LEU A 105 1.71 30.71 25.88
N THR A 106 2.89 31.16 26.32
CA THR A 106 3.70 30.43 27.27
C THR A 106 2.94 30.31 28.59
N ALA A 107 3.19 29.23 29.33
CA ALA A 107 2.55 28.86 30.60
C ALA A 107 2.89 29.83 31.75
N LEU A 108 2.50 31.11 31.62
CA LEU A 108 2.65 32.14 32.65
C LEU A 108 1.33 32.84 33.01
N ASN A 109 0.22 32.59 32.30
CA ASN A 109 -1.07 33.22 32.60
C ASN A 109 -2.08 32.29 33.31
N PHE A 110 -1.66 31.14 33.83
CA PHE A 110 -2.53 30.30 34.67
C PHE A 110 -2.62 30.80 36.13
N LYS A 111 -2.17 32.02 36.41
CA LYS A 111 -2.27 32.61 37.74
C LYS A 111 -2.71 34.06 37.57
N ILE A 112 -3.79 34.43 38.27
CA ILE A 112 -4.48 35.72 38.30
C ILE A 112 -5.76 35.75 37.45
N SER A 113 -6.77 35.05 37.96
CA SER A 113 -8.17 35.51 38.03
C SER A 113 -8.84 34.82 39.23
N PHE A 114 -8.22 34.91 40.40
CA PHE A 114 -8.98 34.86 41.66
C PHE A 114 -9.09 36.30 42.11
N THR A 115 -10.18 36.96 41.74
CA THR A 115 -10.58 38.24 42.34
C THR A 115 -12.05 38.13 42.73
N ASN A 116 -12.24 37.94 44.03
CA ASN A 116 -13.28 38.52 44.87
C ASN A 116 -14.71 38.54 44.33
N GLU A 117 -15.53 37.57 44.75
CA GLU A 117 -16.89 37.90 45.18
C GLU A 117 -16.88 38.13 46.69
N SER A 118 -17.22 39.35 47.10
CA SER A 118 -17.64 39.70 48.46
C SER A 118 -18.50 40.97 48.38
N ILE A 119 -19.81 40.80 48.41
CA ILE A 119 -20.73 41.50 49.33
C ILE A 119 -21.73 40.46 49.83
#